data_AF-A0A3D0QAD7-F1
#
_entry.id   AF-A0A3D0QAD7-F1
#
_cell.length_a   1.000
_cell.length_b   1.000
_cell.length_c   1.000
_cell.angle_alpha   90.00
_cell.angle_beta   90.00
_cell.angle_gamma   90.00
#
_symmetry.space_group_name_H-M   'P 1'
#
loop_
_entity.id
_entity.type
_entity.pdbx_description
1 polymer ?
#
loop_
_entity_poly.entity_id
_entity_poly.type
_entity_poly.pdbx_seq_one_letter_code
_entity_poly.pdbx_strand_id
1 'polypeptide(L)'
;MDRTRTQSSFGTEGLVAGNLKDSVRTYERALIIDALKVNGNDKRKVAKLLGISLSSLYRKLRELSIEDLDEGVGQMGEQTAQLNEAMS
;
A
#
# COMPACT_ATOMS: atom_id res chain seq x y z
N MET A 1 41.75 24.45 -36.71
CA MET A 1 40.69 23.44 -36.88
C MET A 1 39.89 23.33 -35.58
N ASP A 2 38.67 22.84 -35.70
CA ASP A 2 37.43 23.22 -35.01
C ASP A 2 37.34 23.04 -33.47
N ARG A 3 36.52 23.89 -32.85
CA ARG A 3 36.15 23.91 -31.42
C ARG A 3 34.71 23.39 -31.27
N THR A 4 34.50 22.13 -30.93
CA THR A 4 33.24 21.68 -30.30
C THR A 4 33.52 20.49 -29.38
N ARG A 5 33.47 20.63 -28.05
CA ARG A 5 32.30 20.93 -27.20
C ARG A 5 31.32 19.74 -27.17
N THR A 6 31.22 19.14 -25.99
CA THR A 6 29.97 18.55 -25.46
C THR A 6 29.54 17.22 -26.08
N GLN A 7 30.00 16.12 -25.45
CA GLN A 7 29.07 15.01 -25.20
C GLN A 7 28.32 15.30 -23.89
N SER A 8 27.41 16.27 -23.96
CA SER A 8 26.16 16.15 -23.24
C SER A 8 25.13 15.79 -24.30
N SER A 9 24.54 14.62 -24.17
CA SER A 9 23.11 14.55 -24.43
C SER A 9 22.52 13.81 -23.25
N PHE A 10 22.08 14.61 -22.28
CA PHE A 10 21.09 14.20 -21.31
C PHE A 10 19.91 13.67 -22.13
N GLY A 11 19.78 12.35 -22.20
CA GLY A 11 18.54 11.71 -22.60
C GLY A 11 17.50 11.94 -21.51
N THR A 12 16.92 13.14 -21.47
CA THR A 12 15.58 13.38 -20.96
C THR A 12 14.57 12.74 -21.92
N GLU A 13 14.68 11.43 -22.11
CA GLU A 13 13.59 10.64 -22.62
C GLU A 13 12.83 10.18 -21.38
N GLY A 14 11.65 10.75 -21.18
CA GLY A 14 10.72 10.34 -20.13
C GLY A 14 10.33 8.88 -20.37
N LEU A 15 11.19 7.97 -19.93
CA LEU A 15 10.91 6.56 -19.84
C LEU A 15 9.94 6.43 -18.67
N VAL A 16 8.65 6.30 -18.98
CA VAL A 16 7.72 5.62 -18.07
C VAL A 16 8.31 4.22 -17.89
N ALA A 17 9.20 4.07 -16.91
CA ALA A 17 9.91 2.84 -16.65
C ALA A 17 8.93 1.87 -15.98
N GLY A 18 8.22 1.11 -16.80
CA GLY A 18 7.24 0.13 -16.35
C GLY A 18 6.06 0.01 -17.31
N ASN A 19 5.38 -1.13 -17.29
CA ASN A 19 4.12 -1.27 -17.98
C ASN A 19 3.00 -0.56 -17.18
N LEU A 20 1.93 -0.14 -17.87
CA LEU A 20 0.80 0.57 -17.25
C LEU A 20 0.21 -0.17 -16.04
N LYS A 21 0.16 -1.51 -16.12
CA LYS A 21 -0.41 -2.34 -15.06
C LYS A 21 0.36 -2.20 -13.75
N ASP A 22 1.69 -2.21 -13.81
CA ASP A 22 2.54 -2.06 -12.63
C ASP A 22 2.49 -0.64 -12.06
N SER A 23 2.43 0.38 -12.91
CA SER A 23 2.28 1.77 -12.48
C SER A 23 0.95 2.00 -11.75
N VAL A 24 -0.15 1.50 -12.32
CA VAL A 24 -1.48 1.55 -11.69
C VAL A 24 -1.47 0.81 -10.35
N ARG A 25 -0.89 -0.40 -10.30
CA ARG A 25 -0.82 -1.19 -9.08
C ARG A 25 -0.03 -0.46 -7.97
N THR A 26 1.06 0.19 -8.33
CA THR A 26 1.89 0.98 -7.41
C THR A 26 1.12 2.18 -6.86
N TYR A 27 0.46 2.93 -7.74
CA TYR A 27 -0.37 4.07 -7.34
C TYR A 27 -1.54 3.65 -6.45
N GLU A 28 -2.29 2.61 -6.84
CA GLU A 28 -3.40 2.07 -6.05
C GLU A 28 -2.93 1.64 -4.65
N ARG A 29 -1.77 0.97 -4.55
CA ARG A 29 -1.20 0.54 -3.27
C ARG A 29 -0.87 1.73 -2.38
N ALA A 30 -0.19 2.75 -2.91
CA ALA A 30 0.16 3.95 -2.16
C ALA A 30 -1.11 4.68 -1.67
N LEU A 31 -2.10 4.85 -2.55
CA LEU A 31 -3.35 5.51 -2.24
C LEU A 31 -4.12 4.81 -1.11
N ILE A 32 -4.21 3.49 -1.14
CA ILE A 32 -4.89 2.71 -0.09
C ILE A 32 -4.15 2.82 1.24
N ILE A 33 -2.81 2.75 1.24
CA ILE A 33 -1.99 2.89 2.45
C ILE A 33 -2.19 4.27 3.08
N ASP A 34 -2.19 5.33 2.29
CA ASP A 34 -2.35 6.68 2.82
C ASP A 34 -3.76 6.90 3.36
N ALA A 35 -4.78 6.38 2.67
CA ALA A 35 -6.15 6.40 3.18
C ALA A 35 -6.29 5.66 4.52
N LEU A 36 -5.64 4.49 4.66
CA LEU A 36 -5.58 3.74 5.92
C LEU A 36 -4.95 4.54 7.06
N LYS A 37 -3.80 5.18 6.81
CA LYS A 37 -3.11 6.01 7.81
C LYS A 37 -3.98 7.18 8.27
N VAL A 38 -4.58 7.91 7.34
CA VAL A 38 -5.41 9.10 7.65
C VAL A 38 -6.68 8.73 8.41
N ASN A 39 -7.21 7.52 8.19
CA ASN A 39 -8.43 7.05 8.85
C ASN A 39 -8.17 6.12 10.04
N GLY A 40 -6.92 5.99 10.52
CA GLY A 40 -6.57 5.14 11.66
C GLY A 40 -6.93 3.67 11.45
N ASN A 41 -6.68 3.13 10.26
CA ASN A 41 -6.99 1.75 9.85
C ASN A 41 -8.49 1.36 9.83
N ASP A 42 -9.40 2.31 9.97
CA ASP A 42 -10.85 2.09 9.83
C ASP A 42 -11.22 1.75 8.38
N LYS A 43 -11.29 0.45 8.08
CA LYS A 43 -11.55 -0.09 6.74
C LYS A 43 -12.89 0.39 6.16
N ARG A 44 -13.89 0.67 7.01
CA ARG A 44 -15.21 1.17 6.56
C ARG A 44 -15.11 2.61 6.06
N LYS A 45 -14.41 3.47 6.80
CA LYS A 45 -14.15 4.86 6.39
C LYS A 45 -13.29 4.92 5.12
N VAL A 46 -12.25 4.07 5.04
CA VAL A 46 -11.39 4.00 3.85
C VAL A 46 -12.18 3.57 2.61
N ALA A 47 -13.01 2.53 2.70
CA ALA A 47 -13.84 2.08 1.56
C ALA A 47 -14.77 3.20 1.07
N LYS A 48 -15.42 3.90 2.02
CA LYS A 48 -16.26 5.07 1.71
C LYS A 48 -15.47 6.21 1.07
N LEU A 49 -14.29 6.54 1.60
CA LEU A 49 -13.43 7.59 1.08
C LEU A 49 -12.95 7.31 -0.35
N LEU A 50 -12.57 6.06 -0.62
CA LEU A 50 -12.12 5.62 -1.94
C LEU A 50 -13.27 5.33 -2.92
N GLY A 51 -14.53 5.41 -2.48
CA GLY A 51 -15.70 5.19 -3.34
C GLY A 51 -15.88 3.74 -3.78
N ILE A 52 -15.39 2.77 -2.99
CA ILE A 52 -15.48 1.33 -3.31
C ILE A 52 -16.22 0.56 -2.21
N SER A 53 -16.68 -0.65 -2.53
CA SER A 53 -17.25 -1.54 -1.51
C SER A 53 -16.19 -2.01 -0.51
N LEU A 54 -16.61 -2.35 0.71
CA LEU A 54 -15.72 -2.92 1.72
C LEU A 54 -15.09 -4.24 1.24
N SER A 55 -15.85 -5.08 0.55
CA SER A 55 -15.37 -6.33 -0.05
C SER A 55 -14.30 -6.07 -1.12
N SER A 56 -14.47 -5.04 -1.95
CA SER A 56 -13.48 -4.62 -2.94
C SER A 56 -12.20 -4.12 -2.28
N LEU A 57 -12.32 -3.38 -1.18
CA LEU A 57 -11.16 -2.93 -0.41
C LEU A 57 -10.38 -4.13 0.12
N TYR A 58 -11.02 -5.08 0.82
CA TYR A 58 -10.34 -6.29 1.31
C TYR A 58 -9.67 -7.09 0.20
N ARG A 59 -10.31 -7.23 -0.96
CA ARG A 59 -9.67 -7.91 -2.10
C ARG A 59 -8.40 -7.18 -2.56
N LYS A 60 -8.45 -5.85 -2.68
CA LYS A 60 -7.29 -5.03 -3.03
C LYS A 60 -6.19 -5.12 -1.97
N LEU A 61 -6.53 -5.18 -0.68
CA LEU A 61 -5.54 -5.33 0.39
C LEU A 61 -4.75 -6.64 0.23
N ARG A 62 -5.42 -7.76 -0.09
CA ARG A 62 -4.76 -9.04 -0.44
C ARG A 62 -3.92 -8.95 -1.70
N GLU A 63 -4.51 -8.48 -2.80
CA GLU A 63 -3.86 -8.43 -4.12
C GLU A 63 -2.61 -7.51 -4.13
N LEU A 64 -2.58 -6.50 -3.26
CA LEU A 64 -1.50 -5.52 -3.14
C LEU A 64 -0.56 -5.80 -1.96
N SER A 65 -0.75 -6.90 -1.23
CA SER A 65 0.04 -7.27 -0.04
C SER A 65 0.15 -6.10 0.94
N ILE A 66 -1.00 -5.54 1.31
CA ILE A 66 -1.15 -4.46 2.30
C ILE A 66 -1.55 -5.02 3.67
N GLU A 67 -2.20 -6.20 3.71
CA GLU A 67 -2.70 -6.82 4.95
C GLU A 67 -1.58 -7.07 5.99
N ASP A 68 -0.40 -7.46 5.54
CA ASP A 68 0.77 -7.72 6.42
C ASP A 68 1.26 -6.47 7.19
N LEU A 69 0.82 -5.27 6.82
CA LEU A 69 1.19 -4.03 7.50
C LEU A 69 0.34 -3.75 8.76
N ASP A 70 -0.75 -4.50 8.97
CA ASP A 70 -1.74 -4.29 10.04
C ASP A 70 -1.84 -5.48 11.02
N GLU A 71 -1.12 -6.58 10.77
CA GLU A 71 -1.10 -7.84 11.55
C GLU A 71 -0.53 -7.71 12.98
N GLY A 72 -0.32 -6.50 13.49
CA GLY A 72 0.08 -6.24 14.88
C GLY A 72 -1.06 -6.28 15.91
N VAL A 73 -2.33 -6.42 15.49
CA VAL A 73 -3.50 -6.28 16.39
C VAL A 73 -4.35 -7.56 16.47
N GLY A 74 -4.07 -8.58 15.65
CA GLY A 74 -4.88 -9.81 15.58
C GLY A 74 -4.51 -10.92 16.58
N GLN A 75 -3.26 -10.97 17.07
CA GLN A 75 -2.78 -12.11 17.87
C GLN A 75 -2.93 -11.94 19.40
N MET A 76 -3.38 -10.79 19.90
CA MET A 76 -3.48 -10.53 21.34
C MET A 76 -4.82 -11.01 21.95
N GLY A 77 -5.81 -11.37 21.13
CA GLY A 77 -7.12 -11.86 21.59
C GLY A 77 -7.13 -13.33 22.04
N GLU A 78 -6.17 -14.13 21.58
CA GLU A 78 -6.09 -15.56 21.94
C GLU A 78 -5.19 -15.80 23.17
N GLN A 79 -4.22 -14.93 23.44
CA GLN A 79 -3.34 -15.06 24.62
C GLN A 79 -4.01 -14.62 25.93
N THR A 80 -4.97 -13.69 25.90
CA THR A 80 -5.70 -13.25 27.11
C THR A 80 -6.61 -14.33 27.69
N ALA A 81 -7.07 -15.29 26.87
CA ALA A 81 -7.89 -16.40 27.34
C ALA A 81 -7.06 -17.43 28.13
N GLN A 82 -5.85 -17.74 27.66
CA GLN A 82 -4.98 -18.75 28.27
C GLN A 82 -4.34 -18.28 29.60
N LEU A 83 -4.15 -16.97 29.78
CA LEU A 83 -3.62 -16.43 31.04
C LEU A 83 -4.63 -16.45 32.20
N ASN A 84 -5.93 -16.41 31.91
CA ASN A 84 -6.96 -16.39 32.95
C ASN A 84 -7.28 -17.80 33.50
N GLU A 85 -7.02 -18.85 32.71
CA GLU A 85 -7.22 -20.24 33.13
C GLU A 85 -6.01 -20.81 33.88
N ALA A 86 -4.79 -20.32 33.63
CA ALA A 86 -3.57 -20.79 34.30
C ALA A 86 -3.34 -20.21 35.70
N MET A 87 -4.14 -19.22 36.12
CA MET A 87 -4.09 -18.61 37.46
C MET A 87 -5.22 -19.07 38.40
N SER A 88 -5.97 -20.11 38.01
CA SER A 88 -6.97 -20.76 38.85
C SER A 88 -6.59 -22.20 39.17
#